data_AF-A0A1C7E4F9-F1
#
_entry.id   AF-A0A1C7E4F9-F1
#
_cell.length_a   1.000
_cell.length_b   1.000
_cell.length_c   1.000
_cell.angle_alpha   90.00
_cell.angle_beta   90.00
_cell.angle_gamma   90.00
#
_symmetry.space_group_name_H-M   'P 1'
#
loop_
_entity.id
_entity.type
_entity.pdbx_description
1 polymer ?
#
loop_
_entity_poly.entity_id
_entity_poly.type
_entity_poly.pdbx_seq_one_letter_code
_entity_poly.pdbx_strand_id
1 'polypeptide(L)' 'MGKSITDKEQQVTYMKQRLSMFLDVLDAIEPESTELEDIDRLIAMVDDLDNKMQQFKNRPSTENE' A
#
# COMPACT_ATOMS: atom_id res chain seq x y z
N MET A 1 -13.56 -10.05 -12.95
CA MET A 1 -13.64 -8.59 -12.68
C MET A 1 -13.79 -8.41 -11.18
N GLY A 2 -12.69 -8.12 -10.47
CA GLY A 2 -12.71 -7.97 -9.01
C GLY A 2 -13.49 -6.72 -8.62
N LYS A 3 -14.38 -6.82 -7.62
CA LYS A 3 -15.21 -5.69 -7.15
C LYS A 3 -14.30 -4.52 -6.76
N SER A 4 -14.55 -3.35 -7.32
CA SER A 4 -13.84 -2.12 -7.00
C SER A 4 -14.23 -1.64 -5.59
N ILE A 5 -13.23 -1.37 -4.73
CA ILE A 5 -13.46 -0.73 -3.42
C ILE A 5 -13.76 0.76 -3.65
N THR A 6 -15.01 1.18 -3.43
CA THR A 6 -15.45 2.59 -3.54
C THR A 6 -15.75 3.22 -2.18
N ASP A 7 -15.99 2.41 -1.16
CA ASP A 7 -16.21 2.83 0.21
C ASP A 7 -14.90 3.32 0.86
N LYS A 8 -14.93 4.52 1.45
CA LYS A 8 -13.75 5.17 2.03
C LYS A 8 -13.21 4.40 3.23
N GLU A 9 -14.08 3.82 4.07
CA GLU A 9 -13.65 3.07 5.25
C GLU A 9 -12.90 1.79 4.84
N GLN A 10 -13.42 1.08 3.83
CA GLN A 10 -12.74 -0.07 3.24
C GLN A 10 -11.42 0.31 2.55
N GLN A 11 -11.35 1.46 1.88
CA GLN A 11 -10.10 1.97 1.29
C GLN A 11 -9.04 2.25 2.37
N VAL A 12 -9.42 2.93 3.46
CA VAL A 12 -8.52 3.20 4.59
C VAL A 12 -8.07 1.90 5.25
N THR A 13 -8.99 0.96 5.49
CA THR A 13 -8.68 -0.36 6.07
C THR A 13 -7.69 -1.12 5.20
N TYR A 14 -7.90 -1.13 3.87
CA TYR A 14 -6.97 -1.74 2.93
C TYR A 14 -5.58 -1.11 3.01
N MET A 15 -5.48 0.22 3.06
CA MET A 15 -4.18 0.90 3.15
C MET A 15 -3.45 0.59 4.45
N LYS A 16 -4.17 0.54 5.58
CA LYS A 16 -3.61 0.15 6.88
C LYS A 16 -3.04 -1.28 6.82
N GLN A 17 -3.78 -2.22 6.24
CA GLN A 17 -3.30 -3.61 6.09
C GLN A 17 -2.02 -3.67 5.25
N ARG A 18 -1.97 -2.96 4.12
CA ARG A 18 -0.78 -2.95 3.26
C ARG A 18 0.43 -2.29 3.91
N LEU A 19 0.20 -1.22 4.70
CA LEU A 19 1.25 -0.60 5.49
C LEU A 19 1.80 -1.55 6.56
N SER A 20 0.93 -2.28 7.27
CA SER A 20 1.37 -3.29 8.24
C SER A 20 2.23 -4.37 7.59
N MET A 21 1.84 -4.89 6.41
CA MET A 21 2.67 -5.85 5.67
C MET A 21 4.04 -5.27 5.30
N PHE A 22 4.10 -4.00 4.89
CA PHE A 22 5.37 -3.34 4.60
C PHE A 22 6.25 -3.22 5.84
N LEU A 23 5.68 -2.87 7.00
CA LEU A 23 6.41 -2.80 8.27
C LEU A 23 6.94 -4.18 8.68
N ASP A 24 6.16 -5.25 8.52
CA ASP A 24 6.62 -6.62 8.81
C ASP A 24 7.82 -7.01 7.94
N VAL A 25 7.83 -6.60 6.67
CA VAL A 25 8.98 -6.82 5.78
C VAL A 25 10.17 -5.97 6.21
N LEU A 26 9.94 -4.70 6.55
CA LEU A 26 11.00 -3.79 7.00
C LEU A 26 11.67 -4.29 8.29
N ASP A 27 10.88 -4.78 9.24
CA ASP A 27 11.37 -5.31 10.53
C ASP A 27 12.13 -6.64 10.36
N ALA A 28 11.82 -7.40 9.31
CA ALA A 28 12.52 -8.65 8.99
C ALA A 28 13.88 -8.44 8.31
N ILE A 29 14.22 -7.21 7.93
CA ILE A 29 15.47 -6.90 7.23
C ILE A 29 16.60 -6.66 8.22
N GLU A 30 17.71 -7.37 8.04
CA GLU A 30 18.95 -7.20 8.81
C GLU A 30 19.88 -6.20 8.12
N PRO A 31 20.17 -5.03 8.72
CA PRO A 31 20.95 -3.98 8.05
C PRO A 31 22.35 -4.40 7.59
N GLU A 32 22.96 -5.36 8.28
CA GLU A 32 24.31 -5.86 7.98
C GLU A 32 24.35 -6.79 6.76
N SER A 33 23.23 -7.41 6.40
CA SER A 33 23.11 -8.37 5.29
C SER A 33 22.18 -7.88 4.16
N THR A 34 21.57 -6.70 4.33
CA THR A 34 20.68 -6.09 3.32
C THR A 34 21.46 -5.71 2.07
N GLU A 35 20.99 -6.14 0.91
CA GLU A 35 21.59 -5.75 -0.38
C GLU A 35 20.81 -4.60 -1.04
N LEU A 36 21.40 -3.97 -2.06
CA LEU A 36 20.75 -2.90 -2.83
C LEU A 36 19.42 -3.36 -3.44
N GLU A 37 19.32 -4.62 -3.87
CA GLU A 37 18.08 -5.16 -4.44
C GLU A 37 16.95 -5.21 -3.39
N ASP A 38 17.27 -5.45 -2.12
CA ASP A 38 16.26 -5.45 -1.06
C ASP A 38 15.75 -4.03 -0.78
N ILE A 39 16.64 -3.03 -0.86
CA ILE A 39 16.26 -1.62 -0.78
C ILE A 39 15.36 -1.24 -1.96
N ASP A 40 15.70 -1.67 -3.18
CA ASP A 40 14.87 -1.43 -4.37
C ASP A 40 13.47 -2.06 -4.22
N ARG A 41 13.38 -3.25 -3.61
CA ARG A 41 12.09 -3.90 -3.30
C ARG A 41 11.28 -3.09 -2.28
N LEU A 42 11.92 -2.58 -1.22
CA LEU A 42 11.24 -1.73 -0.24
C LEU A 42 10.70 -0.45 -0.88
N ILE A 43 11.49 0.19 -1.74
CA ILE A 43 11.06 1.39 -2.48
C ILE A 43 9.85 1.06 -3.37
N ALA A 44 9.90 -0.04 -4.12
CA ALA A 44 8.79 -0.46 -4.96
C ALA A 44 7.49 -0.71 -4.16
N MET A 45 7.58 -1.28 -2.94
CA MET A 45 6.42 -1.46 -2.07
C MET A 45 5.81 -0.13 -1.63
N VAL A 46 6.64 0.87 -1.32
CA VAL A 46 6.19 2.22 -0.97
C VAL A 46 5.55 2.92 -2.17
N ASP A 47 6.14 2.80 -3.35
CA ASP A 47 5.57 3.36 -4.58
C ASP A 47 4.22 2.73 -4.91
N ASP A 48 4.06 1.42 -4.72
CA ASP A 48 2.77 0.73 -4.88
C ASP A 48 1.72 1.22 -3.89
N LEU A 49 2.11 1.49 -2.64
CA LEU A 49 1.23 2.08 -1.63
C LEU A 49 0.77 3.48 -2.05
N ASP A 50 1.67 4.35 -2.51
CA ASP A 50 1.33 5.70 -2.96
C ASP A 50 0.42 5.64 -4.20
N ASN A 51 0.80 4.86 -5.21
CA ASN A 51 -0.01 4.64 -6.40
C ASN A 51 -1.43 4.19 -6.04
N LYS A 52 -1.57 3.31 -5.04
CA LYS A 52 -2.88 2.87 -4.59
C LYS A 52 -3.67 3.95 -3.86
N MET A 53 -3.00 4.74 -3.02
CA MET A 53 -3.62 5.90 -2.39
C MET A 53 -4.10 6.93 -3.43
N GLN A 54 -3.30 7.23 -4.45
CA GLN A 54 -3.70 8.14 -5.54
C GLN A 54 -4.91 7.60 -6.31
N GLN A 55 -4.95 6.29 -6.59
CA GLN A 55 -6.13 5.65 -7.19
C GLN A 55 -7.39 5.81 -6.34
N PHE A 56 -7.28 5.71 -5.01
CA PHE A 56 -8.42 5.90 -4.11
C PHE A 56 -8.86 7.36 -4.04
N LYS A 57 -7.92 8.32 -4.00
CA LYS A 57 -8.21 9.75 -4.03
C LYS A 57 -8.92 10.18 -5.32
N ASN A 58 -8.52 9.59 -6.45
CA ASN A 58 -9.06 9.93 -7.77
C ASN A 58 -10.35 9.15 -8.13
N ARG A 59 -10.84 8.26 -7.24
CA ARG A 59 -12.12 7.58 -7.44
C ARG A 59 -13.27 8.50 -7.02
N PRO A 60 -14.32 8.65 -7.83
CA PRO A 60 -15.53 9.30 -7.37
C PRO A 60 -16.09 8.51 -6.18
N SER A 61 -16.23 9.19 -5.03
CA SER A 61 -16.87 8.60 -3.86
C SER A 61 -18.34 8.37 -4.17
N THR A 62 -18.82 7.13 -4.05
CA THR A 62 -20.24 6.75 -4.22
C THR A 62 -21.14 7.26 -3.09
N GLU A 63 -20.71 8.28 -2.34
CA GLU A 63 -21.46 8.90 -1.23
C GLU A 63 -22.51 9.92 -1.70
N ASN A 64 -22.70 10.10 -3.01
CA ASN A 64 -23.70 11.00 -3.60
C ASN A 64 -24.65 10.23 -4.54
N GLU A 65 -25.50 9.36 -3.98
CA GLU A 65 -26.77 8.93 -4.60
C GLU A 65 -27.88 8.97 -3.55
#